data_AF-A0A8S8YGQ6-F1
#
_entry.id   AF-A0A8S8YGQ6-F1
#
_cell.length_a   1.000
_cell.length_b   1.000
_cell.length_c   1.000
_cell.angle_alpha   90.00
_cell.angle_beta   90.00
_cell.angle_gamma   90.00
#
_symmetry.space_group_name_H-M   'P 1'
#
loop_
_entity.id
_entity.type
_entity.pdbx_description
1 polymer ?
#
loop_
_entity_poly.entity_id
_entity_poly.type
_entity_poly.pdbx_seq_one_letter_code
_entity_poly.pdbx_strand_id
1 'polypeptide(L)'
;MNRESFEEVLSTNLTSAFVTLSVACKQMLRAGGGRVVFTSSVAGSLGLMNHEAISAAKGGVESMVRSAAAPLQQKRNQGQCSRSRTY
;
A
#
# COMPACT_ATOMS: atom_id res chain seq x y z
N MET A 1 18.44 -15.05 5.85
CA MET A 1 16.97 -15.18 5.69
C MET A 1 16.68 -16.29 4.70
N ASN A 2 15.71 -17.18 4.96
CA ASN A 2 15.28 -18.19 3.99
C ASN A 2 14.09 -17.66 3.16
N ARG A 3 13.74 -18.36 2.08
CA ARG A 3 12.66 -17.94 1.17
C ARG A 3 11.30 -17.87 1.87
N GLU A 4 10.97 -18.87 2.69
CA GLU A 4 9.66 -18.95 3.36
C GLU A 4 9.44 -17.78 4.32
N SER A 5 10.43 -17.43 5.14
CA SER A 5 10.35 -16.27 6.04
C SER A 5 10.23 -14.95 5.27
N PHE A 6 10.85 -14.83 4.10
CA PHE A 6 10.68 -13.66 3.24
C PHE A 6 9.24 -13.56 2.71
N GLU A 7 8.69 -14.66 2.20
CA GLU A 7 7.32 -14.75 1.72
C GLU A 7 6.30 -14.50 2.84
N GLU A 8 6.57 -14.96 4.06
CA GLU A 8 5.73 -14.71 5.24
C GLU A 8 5.67 -13.22 5.61
N VAL A 9 6.81 -12.52 5.59
CA VAL A 9 6.87 -11.08 5.85
C VAL A 9 6.11 -10.30 4.77
N LEU A 10 6.27 -10.68 3.50
CA LEU A 10 5.52 -10.08 2.39
C LEU A 10 4.02 -10.36 2.50
N SER A 11 3.63 -11.59 2.81
CA SER A 11 2.24 -11.98 2.98
C SER A 11 1.56 -11.16 4.07
N THR A 12 2.22 -11.05 5.23
CA THR A 12 1.69 -10.36 6.40
C THR A 12 1.59 -8.85 6.20
N ASN A 13 2.53 -8.22 5.49
CA ASN A 13 2.60 -6.77 5.39
C ASN A 13 2.11 -6.19 4.06
N LEU A 14 2.50 -6.80 2.95
CA LEU A 14 2.20 -6.30 1.61
C LEU A 14 0.93 -6.91 1.05
N THR A 15 0.80 -8.24 1.10
CA THR A 15 -0.38 -8.93 0.56
C THR A 15 -1.64 -8.58 1.35
N SER A 16 -1.57 -8.54 2.68
CA SER A 16 -2.67 -8.09 3.52
C SER A 16 -3.12 -6.66 3.16
N ALA A 17 -2.17 -5.73 3.00
CA ALA A 17 -2.44 -4.35 2.61
C ALA A 17 -3.08 -4.24 1.22
N PHE A 18 -2.64 -5.05 0.26
CA PHE A 18 -3.25 -5.14 -1.06
C PHE A 18 -4.70 -5.60 -1.00
N VAL A 19 -4.99 -6.64 -0.21
CA VAL A 19 -6.37 -7.14 -0.03
C VAL A 19 -7.26 -6.06 0.60
N THR A 20 -6.77 -5.37 1.64
CA THR A 20 -7.48 -4.25 2.26
C THR A 20 -7.77 -3.15 1.25
N LEU A 21 -6.77 -2.75 0.45
CA LEU A 21 -6.93 -1.74 -0.59
C LEU A 21 -7.98 -2.15 -1.62
N SER A 22 -7.94 -3.40 -2.10
CA SER A 22 -8.88 -3.92 -3.10
C SER A 22 -10.33 -3.87 -2.63
N VAL A 23 -10.58 -4.27 -1.39
CA VAL A 23 -11.94 -4.23 -0.80
C VAL A 23 -12.37 -2.79 -0.52
N ALA A 24 -11.49 -1.97 0.06
CA ALA A 24 -11.79 -0.58 0.37
C ALA A 24 -12.08 0.23 -0.89
N CYS A 25 -11.29 0.09 -1.96
CA CYS A 25 -11.52 0.74 -3.25
C CYS A 25 -12.90 0.40 -3.82
N LYS A 26 -13.31 -0.88 -3.80
CA LYS A 26 -14.64 -1.29 -4.27
C LYS A 26 -15.77 -0.61 -3.49
N GLN A 27 -15.63 -0.53 -2.16
CA GLN A 27 -16.65 0.12 -1.32
C GLN A 27 -16.66 1.63 -1.48
N MET A 28 -15.51 2.25 -1.62
CA MET A 28 -15.40 3.71 -1.80
C MET A 28 -15.95 4.17 -3.14
N LEU A 29 -15.81 3.37 -4.20
CA LEU A 29 -16.47 3.64 -5.48
C LEU A 29 -17.99 3.62 -5.35
N ARG A 30 -18.55 2.68 -4.59
CA ARG A 30 -20.00 2.60 -4.32
C ARG A 30 -20.51 3.74 -3.44
N ALA A 31 -19.71 4.15 -2.44
CA ALA A 31 -20.04 5.22 -1.51
C ALA A 31 -19.84 6.64 -2.09
N GLY A 32 -19.27 6.75 -3.31
CA GLY A 32 -18.97 8.05 -3.94
C GLY A 32 -17.73 8.74 -3.40
N GLY A 33 -16.94 8.09 -2.55
CA GLY A 33 -15.69 8.61 -2.01
C GLY A 33 -15.26 7.95 -0.68
N GLY A 34 -14.08 8.33 -0.21
CA GLY A 34 -13.53 7.88 1.08
C GLY A 34 -12.02 8.08 1.16
N ARG A 35 -11.41 7.64 2.26
CA ARG A 35 -9.96 7.72 2.47
C ARG A 35 -9.47 6.43 3.12
N VAL A 36 -8.34 5.91 2.62
CA VAL A 36 -7.61 4.79 3.22
C VAL A 36 -6.21 5.27 3.52
N VAL A 37 -5.69 4.92 4.70
CA VAL A 37 -4.33 5.27 5.13
C VAL A 37 -3.58 3.98 5.40
N PHE A 38 -2.37 3.87 4.88
CA PHE A 38 -1.45 2.78 5.15
C PHE A 38 -0.23 3.33 5.90
N THR A 39 0.28 2.55 6.84
CA THR A 39 1.47 2.89 7.63
C THR A 39 2.69 2.15 7.08
N SER A 40 3.63 2.91 6.52
CA SER A 40 4.98 2.42 6.23
C SER A 40 5.94 2.83 7.36
N SER A 41 7.23 2.63 7.17
CA SER A 41 8.28 2.94 8.15
C SER A 41 9.54 3.33 7.39
N VAL A 42 10.39 4.15 8.01
CA VAL A 42 11.72 4.54 7.49
C VAL A 42 12.62 3.33 7.21
N ALA A 43 12.38 2.18 7.85
CA ALA A 43 13.05 0.91 7.50
C ALA A 43 12.74 0.45 6.06
N GLY A 44 11.58 0.87 5.51
CA GLY A 44 11.21 0.79 4.10
C GLY A 44 12.13 1.58 3.19
N SER A 45 12.43 2.81 3.57
CA SER A 45 13.11 3.80 2.70
C SER A 45 14.64 3.85 2.88
N LEU A 46 15.18 3.46 4.05
CA LEU A 46 16.60 3.57 4.40
C LEU A 46 17.39 2.25 4.32
N GLY A 47 16.73 1.11 4.11
CA GLY A 47 17.41 -0.20 3.98
C GLY A 47 18.25 -0.56 5.20
N LEU A 48 17.60 -1.03 6.28
CA LEU A 48 18.32 -1.49 7.47
C LEU A 48 18.96 -2.86 7.20
N MET A 49 20.23 -3.02 7.58
CA MET A 49 20.94 -4.30 7.54
C MET A 49 20.14 -5.38 8.28
N ASN A 50 19.92 -6.53 7.64
CA ASN A 50 19.09 -7.66 8.10
C ASN A 50 17.55 -7.46 8.03
N HIS A 51 17.05 -6.39 7.40
CA HIS A 51 15.62 -6.12 7.25
C HIS A 51 15.17 -6.03 5.77
N GLU A 52 15.85 -6.71 4.85
CA GLU A 52 15.50 -6.67 3.42
C GLU A 52 14.03 -7.03 3.13
N ALA A 53 13.43 -7.99 3.85
CA ALA A 53 12.02 -8.37 3.68
C ALA A 53 11.04 -7.28 4.10
N ILE A 54 11.29 -6.65 5.25
CA ILE A 54 10.43 -5.60 5.78
C ILE A 54 10.59 -4.35 4.91
N SER A 55 11.81 -4.06 4.47
CA SER A 55 12.08 -2.95 3.55
C SER A 55 11.32 -3.13 2.24
N ALA A 56 11.41 -4.32 1.62
CA ALA A 56 10.66 -4.67 0.42
C ALA A 56 9.14 -4.57 0.62
N ALA A 57 8.61 -5.08 1.74
CA ALA A 57 7.19 -5.02 2.04
C ALA A 57 6.71 -3.56 2.21
N LYS A 58 7.41 -2.75 3.00
CA LYS A 58 7.00 -1.37 3.29
C LYS A 58 7.20 -0.44 2.08
N GLY A 59 8.29 -0.57 1.33
CA GLY A 59 8.47 0.13 0.06
C GLY A 59 7.43 -0.29 -1.00
N GLY A 60 7.05 -1.58 -1.00
CA GLY A 60 5.94 -2.10 -1.80
C GLY A 60 4.61 -1.41 -1.45
N VAL A 61 4.31 -1.22 -0.18
CA VAL A 61 3.10 -0.51 0.26
C VAL A 61 3.11 0.96 -0.20
N GLU A 62 4.23 1.67 -0.07
CA GLU A 62 4.33 3.07 -0.51
C GLU A 62 4.11 3.23 -2.01
N SER A 63 4.75 2.38 -2.81
CA SER A 63 4.60 2.38 -4.27
C SER A 63 3.18 1.98 -4.70
N MET A 64 2.59 0.98 -4.03
CA MET A 64 1.20 0.56 -4.25
C MET A 64 0.22 1.69 -3.98
N VAL A 65 0.35 2.39 -2.85
CA VAL A 65 -0.53 3.52 -2.48
C VAL A 65 -0.38 4.67 -3.46
N ARG A 66 0.86 5.01 -3.86
CA ARG A 66 1.11 6.06 -4.86
C ARG A 66 0.47 5.72 -6.20
N SER A 67 0.54 4.46 -6.62
CA SER A 67 -0.05 3.98 -7.86
C SER A 67 -1.58 3.99 -7.81
N ALA A 68 -2.16 3.63 -6.66
CA ALA A 68 -3.60 3.66 -6.44
C ALA A 68 -4.18 5.09 -6.32
N ALA A 69 -3.38 6.02 -5.79
CA ALA A 69 -3.73 7.44 -5.70
C ALA A 69 -3.47 8.20 -7.01
N ALA A 70 -2.71 7.62 -7.95
CA ALA A 70 -2.42 8.25 -9.22
C ALA A 70 -3.74 8.49 -9.98
N PRO A 71 -4.02 9.71 -10.43
CA PRO A 71 -5.24 10.00 -11.18
C PRO A 71 -5.20 9.21 -12.49
N LEU A 72 -6.12 8.24 -12.63
CA LEU A 72 -6.45 7.69 -13.95
C LEU A 72 -6.92 8.87 -14.80
N GLN A 73 -6.19 9.21 -15.87
CA GLN A 73 -6.43 10.37 -16.75
C GLN A 73 -7.89 10.50 -17.28
N GLN A 74 -8.77 9.51 -17.09
CA GLN A 74 -10.10 9.44 -17.70
C GLN A 74 -11.26 10.03 -16.86
N LYS A 75 -11.17 10.19 -15.53
CA LYS A 75 -12.36 10.51 -14.70
C LYS A 75 -12.08 11.60 -13.65
N ARG A 76 -12.05 12.85 -14.11
CA ARG A 76 -11.87 14.05 -13.27
C ARG A 76 -13.02 14.35 -12.28
N ASN A 77 -14.09 13.54 -12.22
CA ASN A 77 -15.34 13.91 -11.53
C ASN A 77 -16.03 12.81 -10.69
N GLN A 78 -15.37 11.72 -10.27
CA GLN A 78 -16.00 10.74 -9.36
C GLN A 78 -15.03 10.28 -8.27
N GLY A 79 -15.41 10.50 -7.00
CA GLY A 79 -14.83 9.96 -5.76
C GLY A 79 -13.37 9.48 -5.83
N GLN A 80 -12.42 10.40 -5.63
CA GLN A 80 -11.02 10.01 -5.47
C GLN A 80 -10.84 9.14 -4.21
N CYS A 81 -10.30 7.94 -4.41
CA CYS A 81 -9.83 7.11 -3.32
C CYS A 81 -8.45 7.60 -2.88
N SER A 82 -8.38 8.11 -1.65
CA SER A 82 -7.16 8.40 -0.89
C SER A 82 -6.51 9.78 -1.10
N ARG A 83 -6.41 10.53 0.01
CA ARG A 83 -5.24 11.35 0.30
C ARG A 83 -4.32 10.45 1.14
N SER A 84 -3.21 10.00 0.57
CA SER A 84 -2.19 9.28 1.34
C SER A 84 -1.30 10.30 2.04
N ARG A 85 -1.09 10.10 3.35
CA ARG A 85 -0.02 10.75 4.09
C ARG A 85 0.82 9.63 4.68
N THR A 86 1.97 9.42 4.06
CA THR A 86 3.01 8.51 4.54
C THR A 86 3.64 9.15 5.77
N TYR A 87 3.79 8.38 6.86
CA TYR A 87 4.59 8.73 8.02
C TYR A 87 5.75 7.73 8.13
#